data_AF-A0A2M9HMQ9-F1
#
_entry.id   AF-A0A2M9HMQ9-F1
#
_cell.length_a   1.000
_cell.length_b   1.000
_cell.length_c   1.000
_cell.angle_alpha   90.00
_cell.angle_beta   90.00
_cell.angle_gamma   90.00
#
_symmetry.space_group_name_H-M   'P 1'
#
loop_
_entity.id
_entity.type
_entity.pdbx_description
1 polymer ?
#
loop_
_entity_poly.entity_id
_entity_poly.type
_entity_poly.pdbx_seq_one_letter_code
_entity_poly.pdbx_strand_id
1 'polypeptide(L)'
;MADKEAKPKKQSTIKQVIQIYKYTAKEDKALPWLEAGSFLLPVVVMIIIGLIFKWSWLTWIFLMITAVMLGLLFATMMLTRRADAVGYKQIDGKPGAAIGVLSNMSKAGFDFPQEPVWIDPKTKDAIWRGTSMNGIYLIGEGDYGRIMKAMDRQEREIKGVTAGSSIPVYRIPVGHGPKQVPLDKLRDKVTHSKSYEPTNHKNALIAKIHPRRRFLLTKAEMSTLNDRLRTLQAKTGYNIPKGIDPYHPQKVSRRAMRGR
;
A
#
# COMPACT_ATOMS: atom_id res chain seq x y z
N MET A 1 -29.11 6.62 -27.88
CA MET A 1 -28.66 7.80 -27.11
C MET A 1 -27.98 7.25 -25.87
N ALA A 2 -26.69 7.54 -25.67
CA ALA A 2 -25.95 7.06 -24.51
C ALA A 2 -26.33 7.91 -23.30
N ASP A 3 -26.94 7.28 -22.30
CA ASP A 3 -27.15 7.89 -20.99
C ASP A 3 -25.78 8.28 -20.41
N LYS A 4 -25.53 9.58 -20.34
CA LYS A 4 -24.38 10.14 -19.62
C LYS A 4 -24.57 9.77 -18.15
N GLU A 5 -23.85 8.77 -17.67
CA GLU A 5 -23.70 8.48 -16.26
C GLU A 5 -23.39 9.79 -15.51
N ALA A 6 -24.34 10.22 -14.68
CA ALA A 6 -24.21 11.42 -13.89
C ALA A 6 -22.97 11.28 -13.00
N LYS A 7 -21.96 12.12 -13.22
CA LYS A 7 -20.77 12.19 -12.38
C LYS A 7 -21.22 12.23 -10.91
N PRO A 8 -20.74 11.31 -10.05
CA PRO A 8 -21.18 11.27 -8.67
C PRO A 8 -20.92 12.64 -8.02
N LYS A 9 -21.98 13.25 -7.48
CA LYS A 9 -21.89 14.53 -6.76
C LYS A 9 -20.78 14.40 -5.72
N LYS A 10 -19.70 15.19 -5.85
CA LYS A 10 -18.65 15.29 -4.84
C LYS A 10 -19.32 15.59 -3.50
N GLN A 11 -19.39 14.58 -2.64
CA GLN A 11 -19.92 14.70 -1.31
C GLN A 11 -19.11 15.77 -0.59
N SER A 12 -19.77 16.68 0.13
CA SER A 12 -19.09 17.73 0.90
C SER A 12 -18.03 17.09 1.81
N THR A 13 -16.82 17.66 1.83
CA THR A 13 -15.69 17.19 2.67
C THR A 13 -16.09 17.06 4.14
N ILE A 14 -16.94 17.96 4.63
CA ILE A 14 -17.48 17.92 5.99
C ILE A 14 -18.36 16.69 6.19
N LYS A 15 -19.24 16.36 5.23
CA LYS A 15 -20.09 15.16 5.31
C LYS A 15 -19.27 13.88 5.28
N GLN A 16 -18.16 13.86 4.54
CA GLN A 16 -17.23 12.73 4.52
C GLN A 16 -16.56 12.52 5.88
N VAL A 17 -16.05 13.60 6.48
CA VAL A 17 -15.45 13.55 7.82
C VAL A 17 -16.46 13.06 8.86
N ILE A 18 -17.69 13.59 8.85
CA ILE A 18 -18.75 13.15 9.77
C ILE A 18 -19.10 11.67 9.56
N GLN A 19 -19.13 11.20 8.32
CA GLN A 19 -19.41 9.80 8.02
C GLN A 19 -18.30 8.88 8.53
N ILE A 20 -17.03 9.25 8.33
CA ILE A 20 -15.86 8.52 8.84
C ILE A 20 -15.88 8.50 10.37
N TYR A 21 -16.17 9.63 11.02
CA TYR A 21 -16.29 9.71 12.47
C TYR A 21 -17.39 8.79 13.00
N LYS A 22 -18.60 8.85 12.44
CA LYS A 22 -19.73 7.99 12.85
C LYS A 22 -19.43 6.51 12.64
N TYR A 23 -18.73 6.16 11.57
CA TYR A 23 -18.31 4.79 11.30
C TYR A 23 -17.24 4.32 12.30
N THR A 24 -16.23 5.16 12.56
CA THR A 24 -15.12 4.84 13.46
C THR A 24 -15.58 4.78 14.92
N ALA A 25 -16.42 5.72 15.36
CA ALA A 25 -16.93 5.79 16.74
C ALA A 25 -17.83 4.61 17.13
N LYS A 26 -18.45 3.94 16.15
CA LYS A 26 -19.22 2.71 16.39
C LYS A 26 -18.32 1.55 16.82
N GLU A 27 -17.14 1.46 16.22
CA GLU A 27 -16.18 0.38 16.46
C GLU A 27 -15.17 0.72 17.57
N ASP A 28 -14.74 1.98 17.66
CA ASP A 28 -13.84 2.49 18.70
C ASP A 28 -14.59 3.45 19.63
N LYS A 29 -15.10 2.91 20.76
CA LYS A 29 -15.80 3.68 21.80
C LYS A 29 -14.91 4.70 22.51
N ALA A 30 -13.58 4.56 22.43
CA ALA A 30 -12.66 5.52 23.01
C ALA A 30 -12.40 6.72 22.09
N LEU A 31 -12.81 6.65 20.81
CA LEU A 31 -12.57 7.71 19.83
C LEU A 31 -13.01 9.10 20.32
N PRO A 32 -14.22 9.31 20.88
CA PRO A 32 -14.64 10.64 21.30
C PRO A 32 -13.75 11.23 22.40
N TRP A 33 -13.31 10.39 23.35
CA TRP A 33 -12.43 10.79 24.44
C TRP A 33 -11.01 11.10 23.95
N LEU A 34 -10.52 10.30 23.00
CA LEU A 34 -9.20 10.50 22.39
C LEU A 34 -9.17 11.74 21.50
N GLU A 35 -10.23 12.00 20.74
CA GLU A 35 -10.36 13.22 19.95
C GLU A 35 -10.43 14.46 20.84
N ALA A 36 -11.30 14.45 21.85
CA ALA A 36 -11.39 15.53 22.84
C ALA A 36 -10.03 15.77 23.53
N GLY A 37 -9.35 14.69 23.94
CA GLY A 37 -8.01 14.77 24.52
C GLY A 37 -6.98 15.37 23.55
N SER A 38 -6.95 14.91 22.30
CA SER A 38 -6.01 15.40 21.28
C SER A 38 -6.24 16.87 20.90
N PHE A 39 -7.48 17.34 20.95
CA PHE A 39 -7.82 18.74 20.71
C PHE A 39 -7.46 19.63 21.92
N LEU A 40 -7.79 19.18 23.13
CA LEU A 40 -7.58 19.96 24.36
C LEU A 40 -6.12 19.98 24.81
N LEU A 41 -5.35 18.93 24.55
CA LEU A 41 -3.95 18.82 24.98
C LEU A 41 -3.08 20.02 24.53
N PRO A 42 -3.00 20.39 23.23
CA PRO A 42 -2.22 21.55 22.83
C PRO A 42 -2.78 22.85 23.42
N VAL A 43 -4.10 22.99 23.57
CA VAL A 43 -4.73 24.17 24.17
C VAL A 43 -4.31 24.34 25.63
N VAL A 44 -4.38 23.27 26.43
CA VAL A 44 -3.99 23.28 27.85
C VAL A 44 -2.50 23.55 28.00
N VAL A 45 -1.65 22.91 27.20
CA VAL A 45 -0.18 23.12 27.22
C VAL A 45 0.16 24.58 26.91
N MET A 46 -0.48 25.13 25.89
CA MET A 46 -0.28 26.50 25.46
C MET A 46 -0.76 27.54 26.49
N ILE A 47 -1.88 27.28 27.17
CA ILE A 47 -2.36 28.11 28.30
C ILE A 47 -1.35 28.10 29.45
N ILE A 48 -0.84 26.93 29.85
CA ILE A 48 0.14 26.80 30.94
C ILE A 48 1.41 27.57 30.59
N ILE A 49 1.91 27.45 29.36
CA ILE A 49 3.07 28.20 28.87
C ILE A 49 2.78 29.71 28.92
N GLY A 50 1.62 30.15 28.44
CA GLY A 50 1.23 31.56 28.45
C GLY A 50 1.19 32.17 29.86
N LEU A 51 0.78 31.40 30.87
CA LEU A 51 0.73 31.84 32.28
C LEU A 51 2.12 31.94 32.92
N ILE A 52 3.03 31.02 32.62
CA ILE A 52 4.39 31.00 33.18
C ILE A 52 5.20 32.21 32.67
N PHE A 53 5.11 32.51 31.38
CA PHE A 53 5.96 33.52 30.75
C PHE A 53 5.40 34.95 30.81
N LYS A 54 4.19 35.16 31.34
CA LYS A 54 3.52 36.47 31.52
C LYS A 54 3.65 37.39 30.30
N TRP A 55 3.37 36.85 29.12
CA TRP A 55 3.51 37.58 27.86
C TRP A 55 2.46 38.68 27.66
N SER A 56 2.76 39.60 26.75
CA SER A 56 1.83 40.64 26.32
C SER A 56 0.51 40.04 25.83
N TRP A 57 -0.60 40.78 26.04
CA TRP A 57 -1.95 40.38 25.63
C TRP A 57 -2.04 39.96 24.16
N LEU A 58 -1.27 40.63 23.28
CA LEU A 58 -1.20 40.32 21.85
C LEU A 58 -0.60 38.92 21.60
N THR A 59 0.51 38.59 22.26
CA THR A 59 1.14 37.28 22.16
C THR A 59 0.22 36.18 22.69
N TRP A 60 -0.53 36.47 23.75
CA TRP A 60 -1.55 35.57 24.29
C TRP A 60 -2.63 35.21 23.26
N ILE A 61 -3.13 36.20 22.51
CA ILE A 61 -4.14 35.97 21.47
C ILE A 61 -3.58 35.07 20.34
N PHE A 62 -2.38 35.38 19.82
CA PHE A 62 -1.76 34.58 18.76
C PHE A 62 -1.47 33.14 19.20
N LEU A 63 -1.04 32.97 20.45
CA LEU A 63 -0.76 31.68 21.04
C LEU A 63 -2.04 30.84 21.15
N MET A 64 -3.16 31.42 21.61
CA MET A 64 -4.44 30.73 21.67
C MET A 64 -4.97 30.31 20.28
N ILE A 65 -4.85 31.20 19.28
CA ILE A 65 -5.22 30.86 17.89
C ILE A 65 -4.37 29.69 17.40
N THR A 66 -3.06 29.75 17.62
CA THR A 66 -2.12 28.67 17.23
C THR A 66 -2.46 27.36 17.95
N ALA A 67 -2.82 27.42 19.24
CA ALA A 67 -3.19 26.25 20.02
C ALA A 67 -4.45 25.55 19.49
N VAL A 68 -5.46 26.33 19.10
CA VAL A 68 -6.70 25.81 18.49
C VAL A 68 -6.41 25.18 17.12
N MET A 69 -5.57 25.82 16.30
CA MET A 69 -5.16 25.27 15.01
C MET A 69 -4.40 23.94 15.16
N LEU A 70 -3.48 23.86 16.13
CA LEU A 70 -2.76 22.62 16.45
C LEU A 70 -3.71 21.56 17.02
N GLY A 71 -4.66 21.94 17.87
CA GLY A 71 -5.70 21.05 18.38
C GLY A 71 -6.52 20.42 17.26
N LEU A 72 -6.97 21.23 16.29
CA LEU A 72 -7.70 20.73 15.14
C LEU A 72 -6.84 19.79 14.28
N LEU A 73 -5.56 20.13 14.06
CA LEU A 73 -4.62 19.27 13.34
C LEU A 73 -4.46 17.91 14.03
N PHE A 74 -4.20 17.89 15.33
CA PHE A 74 -4.05 16.63 16.07
C PHE A 74 -5.34 15.82 16.09
N ALA A 75 -6.50 16.44 16.23
CA ALA A 75 -7.79 15.76 16.16
C ALA A 75 -8.00 15.08 14.80
N THR A 76 -7.73 15.78 13.69
CA THR A 76 -7.87 15.18 12.35
C THR A 76 -6.86 14.06 12.09
N MET A 77 -5.61 14.19 12.57
CA MET A 77 -4.61 13.13 12.48
C MET A 77 -5.02 11.90 13.31
N MET A 78 -5.57 12.11 14.51
CA MET A 78 -6.02 11.04 15.39
C MET A 78 -7.22 10.29 14.79
N LEU A 79 -8.23 11.01 14.30
CA LEU A 79 -9.36 10.43 13.59
C LEU A 79 -8.90 9.60 12.39
N THR A 80 -7.98 10.12 11.57
CA THR A 80 -7.46 9.40 10.39
C THR A 80 -6.78 8.09 10.80
N ARG A 81 -5.88 8.13 11.79
CA ARG A 81 -5.18 6.93 12.28
C ARG A 81 -6.12 5.86 12.84
N ARG A 82 -7.17 6.28 13.55
CA ARG A 82 -8.18 5.38 14.13
C ARG A 82 -9.10 4.81 13.07
N ALA A 83 -9.54 5.65 12.13
CA ALA A 83 -10.33 5.22 10.97
C ALA A 83 -9.58 4.19 10.13
N ASP A 84 -8.28 4.40 9.87
CA ASP A 84 -7.43 3.44 9.17
C ASP A 84 -7.34 2.11 9.92
N ALA A 85 -7.11 2.15 11.24
CA ALA A 85 -7.02 0.95 12.07
C ALA A 85 -8.33 0.13 12.10
N VAL A 86 -9.47 0.81 12.22
CA VAL A 86 -10.80 0.16 12.16
C VAL A 86 -11.06 -0.39 10.75
N GLY A 87 -10.76 0.40 9.73
CA GLY A 87 -10.90 0.00 8.33
C GLY A 87 -10.10 -1.27 8.04
N TYR A 88 -8.83 -1.33 8.47
CA TYR A 88 -7.98 -2.51 8.34
C TYR A 88 -8.57 -3.74 9.01
N LYS A 89 -9.07 -3.63 10.24
CA LYS A 89 -9.72 -4.75 10.94
C LYS A 89 -10.95 -5.29 10.19
N GLN A 90 -11.71 -4.43 9.50
CA GLN A 90 -12.91 -4.86 8.77
C GLN A 90 -12.62 -5.53 7.43
N ILE A 91 -11.47 -5.22 6.82
CA ILE A 91 -11.04 -5.87 5.58
C ILE A 91 -10.13 -7.07 5.85
N ASP A 92 -9.56 -7.18 7.05
CA ASP A 92 -8.68 -8.28 7.42
C ASP A 92 -9.37 -9.65 7.27
N GLY A 93 -8.64 -10.63 6.75
CA GLY A 93 -9.14 -11.97 6.44
C GLY A 93 -10.06 -12.07 5.21
N LYS A 94 -10.41 -10.97 4.52
CA LYS A 94 -11.12 -11.04 3.24
C LYS A 94 -10.13 -11.24 2.09
N PRO A 95 -10.44 -12.09 1.09
CA PRO A 95 -9.59 -12.23 -0.09
C PRO A 95 -9.44 -10.89 -0.83
N GLY A 96 -8.21 -10.48 -1.12
CA GLY A 96 -7.88 -9.21 -1.79
C GLY A 96 -7.74 -8.02 -0.84
N ALA A 97 -7.63 -8.24 0.47
CA ALA A 97 -7.49 -7.16 1.44
C ALA A 97 -6.14 -6.41 1.31
N ALA A 98 -5.04 -7.12 1.09
CA ALA A 98 -3.70 -6.58 0.91
C ALA A 98 -3.62 -5.66 -0.30
N ILE A 99 -4.20 -6.05 -1.44
CA ILE A 99 -4.21 -5.19 -2.62
C ILE A 99 -5.10 -3.96 -2.42
N GLY A 100 -6.21 -4.09 -1.68
CA GLY A 100 -7.04 -2.96 -1.28
C GLY A 100 -6.24 -1.90 -0.50
N VAL A 101 -5.41 -2.32 0.46
CA VAL A 101 -4.55 -1.43 1.24
C VAL A 101 -3.44 -0.80 0.39
N LEU A 102 -2.84 -1.58 -0.51
CA LEU A 102 -1.68 -1.15 -1.30
C LEU A 102 -2.04 -0.37 -2.56
N SER A 103 -3.28 -0.46 -3.06
CA SER A 103 -3.77 0.24 -4.25
C SER A 103 -3.54 1.76 -4.20
N ASN A 104 -3.65 2.35 -3.02
CA ASN A 104 -3.50 3.78 -2.80
C ASN A 104 -2.02 4.24 -2.73
N MET A 105 -1.06 3.31 -2.76
CA MET A 105 0.37 3.63 -2.72
C MET A 105 0.96 4.06 -4.08
N SER A 106 0.17 4.06 -5.15
CA SER A 106 0.57 4.53 -6.49
C SER A 106 1.28 5.88 -6.50
N LYS A 107 0.79 6.84 -5.70
CA LYS A 107 1.38 8.19 -5.59
C LYS A 107 2.77 8.20 -4.94
N ALA A 108 3.14 7.17 -4.20
CA ALA A 108 4.43 7.05 -3.53
C ALA A 108 5.51 6.34 -4.37
N GLY A 109 5.24 6.09 -5.66
CA GLY A 109 6.19 5.42 -6.56
C GLY A 109 6.17 3.89 -6.49
N PHE A 110 5.05 3.31 -6.02
CA PHE A 110 4.80 1.88 -6.00
C PHE A 110 3.66 1.54 -6.97
N ASP A 111 3.88 0.64 -7.91
CA ASP A 111 2.83 0.15 -8.80
C ASP A 111 2.35 -1.23 -8.32
N PHE A 112 1.07 -1.35 -8.00
CA PHE A 112 0.43 -2.57 -7.54
C PHE A 112 -0.77 -2.90 -8.44
N PRO A 113 -0.58 -3.73 -9.48
CA PRO A 113 -1.67 -4.27 -10.28
C PRO A 113 -2.74 -4.97 -9.44
N GLN A 114 -4.01 -4.74 -9.78
CA GLN A 114 -5.15 -5.39 -9.11
C GLN A 114 -5.28 -6.87 -9.48
N GLU A 115 -4.69 -7.28 -10.59
CA GLU A 115 -4.69 -8.66 -11.06
C GLU A 115 -3.67 -9.49 -10.25
N PRO A 116 -4.12 -10.55 -9.56
CA PRO A 116 -3.20 -11.46 -8.89
C PRO A 116 -2.39 -12.24 -9.92
N VAL A 117 -1.13 -12.51 -9.58
CA VAL A 117 -0.22 -13.32 -10.42
C VAL A 117 -0.53 -14.79 -10.28
N TRP A 118 -1.01 -15.21 -9.11
CA TRP A 118 -1.39 -16.58 -8.83
C TRP A 118 -2.56 -16.60 -7.84
N ILE A 119 -3.52 -17.51 -8.05
CA ILE A 119 -4.61 -17.80 -7.12
C ILE A 119 -4.75 -19.31 -7.03
N ASP A 120 -4.92 -19.85 -5.83
CA ASP A 120 -5.41 -21.21 -5.62
C ASP A 120 -6.94 -21.26 -5.79
N PRO A 121 -7.47 -21.99 -6.78
CA PRO A 121 -8.92 -22.07 -7.03
C PRO A 121 -9.72 -22.64 -5.84
N LYS A 122 -9.09 -23.44 -4.97
CA LYS A 122 -9.78 -24.12 -3.85
C LYS A 122 -9.74 -23.30 -2.58
N THR A 123 -8.55 -22.82 -2.20
CA THR A 123 -8.35 -22.11 -0.93
C THR A 123 -8.51 -20.61 -1.04
N LYS A 124 -8.59 -20.07 -2.28
CA LYS A 124 -8.61 -18.62 -2.56
C LYS A 124 -7.38 -17.89 -2.03
N ASP A 125 -6.29 -18.61 -1.76
CA ASP A 125 -4.99 -18.01 -1.47
C ASP A 125 -4.53 -17.31 -2.75
N ALA A 126 -4.00 -16.11 -2.63
CA ALA A 126 -3.58 -15.34 -3.79
C ALA A 126 -2.24 -14.64 -3.57
N ILE A 127 -1.54 -14.42 -4.67
CA ILE A 127 -0.27 -13.70 -4.70
C ILE A 127 -0.44 -12.51 -5.63
N TRP A 128 -0.23 -11.33 -5.07
CA TRP A 128 -0.12 -10.08 -5.80
C TRP A 128 1.34 -9.73 -6.00
N ARG A 129 1.59 -9.05 -7.11
CA ARG A 129 2.92 -8.54 -7.42
C ARG A 129 2.83 -7.03 -7.51
N GLY A 130 3.78 -6.36 -6.90
CA GLY A 130 4.00 -4.94 -7.12
C GLY A 130 5.44 -4.64 -7.49
N THR A 131 5.65 -3.46 -8.04
CA THR A 131 6.96 -2.94 -8.40
C THR A 131 7.17 -1.56 -7.82
N SER A 132 8.42 -1.23 -7.55
CA SER A 132 8.83 0.11 -7.16
C SER A 132 10.25 0.36 -7.65
N MET A 133 10.73 1.58 -7.45
CA MET A 133 12.15 1.89 -7.66
C MET A 133 13.07 1.03 -6.78
N ASN A 134 12.61 0.50 -5.63
CA ASN A 134 13.44 -0.34 -4.76
C ASN A 134 13.48 -1.82 -5.17
N GLY A 135 12.70 -2.24 -6.18
CA GLY A 135 12.58 -3.64 -6.61
C GLY A 135 11.14 -4.14 -6.68
N ILE A 136 11.01 -5.47 -6.63
CA ILE A 136 9.75 -6.20 -6.87
C ILE A 136 9.23 -6.76 -5.54
N TYR A 137 7.94 -6.63 -5.29
CA TYR A 137 7.27 -7.17 -4.10
C TYR A 137 6.31 -8.28 -4.53
N LEU A 138 6.43 -9.43 -3.88
CA LEU A 138 5.45 -10.49 -3.91
C LEU A 138 4.72 -10.46 -2.56
N ILE A 139 3.43 -10.24 -2.61
CA ILE A 139 2.54 -10.20 -1.45
C ILE A 139 1.63 -11.40 -1.55
N GLY A 140 1.61 -12.25 -0.54
CA GLY A 140 0.74 -13.43 -0.53
C GLY A 140 -0.26 -13.36 0.62
N GLU A 141 -1.54 -13.56 0.36
CA GLU A 141 -2.60 -13.62 1.38
C GLU A 141 -3.11 -15.05 1.50
N GLY A 142 -3.22 -15.53 2.74
CA GLY A 142 -3.69 -16.88 3.08
C GLY A 142 -2.69 -17.65 3.95
N ASP A 143 -2.65 -18.97 3.82
CA ASP A 143 -1.78 -19.82 4.65
C ASP A 143 -0.30 -19.73 4.27
N TYR A 144 0.56 -19.54 5.28
CA TYR A 144 2.00 -19.36 5.09
C TYR A 144 2.66 -20.50 4.32
N GLY A 145 2.32 -21.76 4.63
CA GLY A 145 3.00 -22.92 4.05
C GLY A 145 2.71 -23.09 2.55
N ARG A 146 1.46 -22.86 2.14
CA ARG A 146 1.06 -22.95 0.72
C ARG A 146 1.57 -21.77 -0.09
N ILE A 147 1.43 -20.56 0.46
CA ILE A 147 1.85 -19.32 -0.19
C ILE A 147 3.35 -19.30 -0.39
N MET A 148 4.15 -19.70 0.60
CA MET A 148 5.60 -19.65 0.48
C MET A 148 6.09 -20.49 -0.71
N LYS A 149 5.53 -21.70 -0.90
CA LYS A 149 5.85 -22.56 -2.05
C LYS A 149 5.48 -21.92 -3.38
N ALA A 150 4.32 -21.27 -3.44
CA ALA A 150 3.87 -20.57 -4.64
C ALA A 150 4.71 -19.30 -4.91
N MET A 151 5.09 -18.55 -3.88
CA MET A 151 5.98 -17.39 -3.96
C MET A 151 7.37 -17.77 -4.42
N ASP A 152 7.92 -18.90 -3.97
CA ASP A 152 9.24 -19.39 -4.41
C ASP A 152 9.26 -19.72 -5.90
N ARG A 153 8.16 -20.26 -6.43
CA ARG A 153 7.99 -20.49 -7.87
C ARG A 153 7.98 -19.16 -8.64
N GLN A 154 7.19 -18.20 -8.16
CA GLN A 154 7.09 -16.87 -8.77
C GLN A 154 8.42 -16.12 -8.72
N GLU A 155 9.16 -16.20 -7.62
CA GLU A 155 10.49 -15.59 -7.50
C GLU A 155 11.48 -16.16 -8.52
N ARG A 156 11.46 -17.49 -8.74
CA ARG A 156 12.33 -18.14 -9.75
C ARG A 156 11.99 -17.68 -11.18
N GLU A 157 10.70 -17.61 -11.52
CA GLU A 157 10.24 -17.11 -12.82
C GLU A 157 10.66 -15.65 -13.04
N ILE A 158 10.50 -14.80 -12.02
CA ILE A 158 10.92 -13.40 -12.05
C ILE A 158 12.44 -13.27 -12.21
N LYS A 159 13.22 -14.08 -11.47
CA LYS A 159 14.68 -14.09 -11.58
C LYS A 159 15.16 -14.53 -12.97
N GLY A 160 14.43 -15.44 -13.63
CA GLY A 160 14.72 -15.81 -15.02
C GLY A 160 14.61 -14.63 -15.99
N VAL A 161 13.60 -13.77 -15.83
CA VAL A 161 13.36 -12.59 -16.68
C VAL A 161 14.23 -11.40 -16.29
N THR A 162 14.68 -11.39 -15.04
CA THR A 162 15.56 -10.35 -14.47
C THR A 162 17.03 -10.76 -14.51
N ALA A 163 17.36 -11.85 -15.22
CA ALA A 163 18.72 -12.33 -15.38
C ALA A 163 19.61 -11.22 -15.96
N GLY A 164 20.68 -10.87 -15.23
CA GLY A 164 21.58 -9.76 -15.56
C GLY A 164 21.35 -8.45 -14.81
N SER A 165 20.29 -8.34 -13.99
CA SER A 165 20.06 -7.20 -13.10
C SER A 165 19.88 -7.69 -11.65
N SER A 166 20.57 -7.06 -10.70
CA SER A 166 20.52 -7.39 -9.26
C SER A 166 19.26 -6.86 -8.57
N ILE A 167 18.09 -7.04 -9.19
CA ILE A 167 16.84 -6.51 -8.65
C ILE A 167 16.37 -7.40 -7.48
N PRO A 168 16.15 -6.82 -6.29
CA PRO A 168 15.68 -7.57 -5.14
C PRO A 168 14.19 -7.91 -5.30
N VAL A 169 13.85 -9.14 -4.91
CA VAL A 169 12.47 -9.62 -4.80
C VAL A 169 12.13 -9.80 -3.33
N TYR A 170 11.19 -9.01 -2.82
CA TYR A 170 10.74 -9.10 -1.43
C TYR A 170 9.50 -9.99 -1.35
N ARG A 171 9.55 -11.00 -0.49
CA ARG A 171 8.41 -11.89 -0.19
C ARG A 171 7.77 -11.45 1.10
N ILE A 172 6.50 -11.06 1.04
CA ILE A 172 5.72 -10.57 2.19
C ILE A 172 4.44 -11.42 2.30
N PRO A 173 4.44 -12.48 3.13
CA PRO A 173 3.23 -13.22 3.43
C PRO A 173 2.39 -12.41 4.44
N VAL A 174 1.11 -12.22 4.13
CA VAL A 174 0.12 -11.46 4.89
C VAL A 174 -0.73 -12.42 5.70
N GLY A 175 -0.94 -12.08 6.98
CA GLY A 175 -1.74 -12.88 7.91
C GLY A 175 -1.32 -12.67 9.35
N HIS A 176 -1.87 -13.51 10.24
CA HIS A 176 -1.72 -13.40 11.69
C HIS A 176 -0.65 -14.33 12.29
N GLY A 177 0.03 -15.14 11.46
CA GLY A 177 1.08 -16.05 11.92
C GLY A 177 2.38 -15.34 12.33
N PRO A 178 3.29 -16.02 13.07
CA PRO A 178 4.53 -15.43 13.59
C PRO A 178 5.52 -14.99 12.51
N LYS A 179 5.45 -15.57 11.30
CA LYS A 179 6.25 -15.21 10.12
C LYS A 179 5.46 -14.41 9.08
N GLN A 180 4.23 -14.07 9.38
CA GLN A 180 3.35 -13.27 8.52
C GLN A 180 3.31 -11.83 9.01
N VAL A 181 2.97 -10.94 8.09
CA VAL A 181 2.81 -9.52 8.35
C VAL A 181 1.32 -9.23 8.46
N PRO A 182 0.84 -8.68 9.59
CA PRO A 182 -0.56 -8.30 9.70
C PRO A 182 -0.87 -7.15 8.75
N LEU A 183 -2.13 -7.05 8.32
CA LEU A 183 -2.54 -6.16 7.25
C LEU A 183 -2.29 -4.68 7.54
N ASP A 184 -2.41 -4.27 8.81
CA ASP A 184 -2.13 -2.92 9.30
C ASP A 184 -0.66 -2.50 9.10
N LYS A 185 0.27 -3.45 9.23
CA LYS A 185 1.73 -3.22 9.08
C LYS A 185 2.24 -3.47 7.67
N LEU A 186 1.40 -3.98 6.77
CA LEU A 186 1.80 -4.32 5.41
C LEU A 186 2.39 -3.11 4.66
N ARG A 187 1.70 -1.97 4.71
CA ARG A 187 2.15 -0.74 4.07
C ARG A 187 3.52 -0.29 4.58
N ASP A 188 3.70 -0.33 5.90
CA ASP A 188 4.97 0.05 6.53
C ASP A 188 6.11 -0.92 6.17
N LYS A 189 5.82 -2.22 6.13
CA LYS A 189 6.80 -3.23 5.73
C LYS A 189 7.25 -3.05 4.29
N VAL A 190 6.32 -2.77 3.37
CA VAL A 190 6.60 -2.53 1.94
C VAL A 190 7.48 -1.28 1.77
N THR A 191 7.16 -0.17 2.44
CA THR A 191 7.93 1.08 2.31
C THR A 191 9.33 1.00 2.94
N HIS A 192 9.50 0.19 3.98
CA HIS A 192 10.79 -0.03 4.65
C HIS A 192 11.65 -1.13 4.03
N SER A 193 11.09 -1.94 3.14
CA SER A 193 11.83 -2.98 2.42
C SER A 193 12.80 -2.33 1.42
N LYS A 194 14.06 -2.19 1.86
CA LYS A 194 15.14 -1.56 1.12
C LYS A 194 16.35 -2.49 1.10
N SER A 195 16.81 -2.82 -0.09
CA SER A 195 18.04 -3.57 -0.31
C SER A 195 19.20 -2.63 -0.53
N TYR A 196 20.37 -3.08 -0.10
CA TYR A 196 21.62 -2.34 -0.20
C TYR A 196 22.61 -3.16 -1.00
N GLU A 197 23.24 -2.53 -2.00
CA GLU A 197 24.29 -3.11 -2.82
C GLU A 197 25.66 -2.62 -2.35
N PRO A 198 26.72 -3.44 -2.48
CA PRO A 198 28.07 -2.96 -2.26
C PRO A 198 28.41 -1.85 -3.25
N THR A 199 29.14 -0.84 -2.78
CA THR A 199 29.60 0.28 -3.61
C THR A 199 30.98 -0.03 -4.20
N ASN A 200 31.13 0.18 -5.50
CA ASN A 200 32.43 0.08 -6.18
C ASN A 200 33.12 1.46 -6.20
N HIS A 201 33.38 2.02 -5.02
CA HIS A 201 34.15 3.26 -4.93
C HIS A 201 35.63 2.99 -5.26
N LYS A 202 36.20 3.73 -6.23
CA LYS A 202 37.63 3.63 -6.58
C LYS A 202 38.55 4.06 -5.42
N ASN A 203 38.08 4.99 -4.58
CA ASN A 203 38.85 5.49 -3.43
C ASN A 203 38.62 4.59 -2.21
N ALA A 204 39.70 3.99 -1.70
CA ALA A 204 39.65 3.06 -0.55
C ALA A 204 39.07 3.70 0.73
N LEU A 205 39.33 4.99 0.98
CA LEU A 205 38.76 5.73 2.11
C LEU A 205 37.23 5.87 1.99
N ILE A 206 36.72 6.20 0.80
CA ILE A 206 35.28 6.36 0.57
C ILE A 206 34.58 4.99 0.61
N ALA A 207 35.21 3.94 0.08
CA ALA A 207 34.72 2.57 0.18
C ALA A 207 34.57 2.12 1.64
N LYS A 208 35.47 2.54 2.53
CA LYS A 208 35.40 2.22 3.96
C LYS A 208 34.33 3.01 4.71
N ILE A 209 34.08 4.27 4.32
CA ILE A 209 33.07 5.14 4.95
C ILE A 209 31.66 4.82 4.43
N HIS A 210 31.52 4.55 3.14
CA HIS A 210 30.24 4.24 2.49
C HIS A 210 30.31 2.88 1.78
N PRO A 211 30.31 1.76 2.52
CA PRO A 211 30.49 0.42 1.94
C PRO A 211 29.28 -0.08 1.16
N ARG A 212 28.11 0.55 1.33
CA ARG A 212 26.85 0.12 0.73
C ARG A 212 26.02 1.31 0.25
N ARG A 213 25.37 1.16 -0.90
CA ARG A 213 24.38 2.10 -1.45
C ARG A 213 23.03 1.45 -1.50
N ARG A 214 21.97 2.25 -1.42
CA ARG A 214 20.60 1.76 -1.61
C ARG A 214 20.40 1.35 -3.07
N PHE A 215 19.81 0.19 -3.30
CA PHE A 215 19.36 -0.21 -4.63
C PHE A 215 18.18 0.67 -5.07
N LEU A 216 18.30 1.32 -6.23
CA LEU A 216 17.27 2.16 -6.82
C LEU A 216 17.30 2.02 -8.35
N LEU A 217 16.17 1.63 -8.92
CA LEU A 217 15.91 1.64 -10.35
C LEU A 217 15.54 3.06 -10.79
N THR A 218 16.03 3.46 -11.96
CA THR A 218 15.55 4.64 -12.66
C THR A 218 14.14 4.42 -13.19
N LYS A 219 13.43 5.50 -13.55
CA LYS A 219 12.08 5.39 -14.13
C LYS A 219 12.07 4.59 -15.45
N ALA A 220 13.12 4.73 -16.26
CA ALA A 220 13.25 4.00 -17.52
C ALA A 220 13.45 2.49 -17.28
N GLU A 221 14.35 2.12 -16.37
CA GLU A 221 14.56 0.73 -15.98
C GLU A 221 13.29 0.13 -15.36
N MET A 222 12.56 0.91 -14.57
CA MET A 222 11.27 0.49 -14.01
C MET A 222 10.23 0.23 -15.11
N SER A 223 10.12 1.08 -16.14
CA SER A 223 9.21 0.82 -17.26
C SER A 223 9.58 -0.45 -18.01
N THR A 224 10.87 -0.66 -18.32
CA THR A 224 11.34 -1.88 -18.98
C THR A 224 11.10 -3.11 -18.13
N LEU A 225 11.30 -3.01 -16.81
CA LEU A 225 11.01 -4.08 -15.86
C LEU A 225 9.51 -4.41 -15.85
N ASN A 226 8.65 -3.39 -15.78
CA ASN A 226 7.20 -3.57 -15.79
C ASN A 226 6.73 -4.25 -17.08
N ASP A 227 7.29 -3.88 -18.24
CA ASP A 227 6.96 -4.52 -19.52
C ASP A 227 7.40 -5.99 -19.55
N ARG A 228 8.61 -6.29 -19.09
CA ARG A 228 9.11 -7.68 -18.95
C ARG A 228 8.26 -8.52 -17.98
N LEU A 229 7.81 -7.92 -16.90
CA LEU A 229 6.95 -8.59 -15.92
C LEU A 229 5.53 -8.80 -16.44
N ARG A 230 5.01 -7.88 -17.26
CA ARG A 230 3.73 -8.04 -17.96
C ARG A 230 3.79 -9.14 -19.00
N THR A 231 4.86 -9.23 -19.78
CA THR A 231 5.02 -10.33 -20.77
C THR A 231 5.18 -11.68 -20.07
N LEU A 232 5.92 -11.75 -18.95
CA LEU A 232 5.98 -12.94 -18.11
C LEU A 232 4.58 -13.36 -17.63
N GLN A 233 3.79 -12.41 -17.11
CA GLN A 233 2.44 -12.69 -16.62
C GLN A 233 1.49 -13.09 -17.77
N ALA A 234 1.63 -12.53 -18.96
CA ALA A 234 0.86 -12.95 -20.12
C ALA A 234 1.23 -14.36 -20.61
N LYS A 235 2.48 -14.79 -20.41
CA LYS A 235 2.95 -16.13 -20.75
C LYS A 235 2.53 -17.19 -19.73
N THR A 236 2.52 -16.84 -18.45
CA THR A 236 2.21 -17.77 -17.34
C THR A 236 0.74 -17.73 -16.91
N GLY A 237 0.07 -16.59 -17.09
CA GLY A 237 -1.30 -16.35 -16.65
C GLY A 237 -2.36 -17.01 -17.54
N TYR A 238 -3.60 -17.03 -17.04
CA TYR A 238 -4.76 -17.40 -17.84
C TYR A 238 -4.80 -16.51 -19.09
N ASN A 239 -4.73 -17.13 -20.27
CA ASN A 239 -4.85 -16.48 -21.59
C ASN A 239 -6.26 -15.87 -21.76
N ILE A 240 -6.59 -14.81 -21.02
CA ILE A 240 -7.80 -14.03 -21.21
C ILE A 240 -7.36 -12.69 -21.83
N PRO A 241 -7.42 -12.58 -23.17
CA PRO A 241 -7.21 -11.31 -23.85
C PRO A 241 -8.07 -10.20 -23.25
N LYS A 242 -7.50 -8.99 -23.15
CA LYS A 242 -8.24 -7.81 -22.69
C LYS A 242 -9.43 -7.55 -23.61
N GLY A 243 -10.62 -7.38 -23.02
CA GLY A 243 -11.87 -7.11 -23.75
C GLY A 243 -12.77 -8.32 -24.01
N ILE A 244 -12.46 -9.48 -23.43
CA ILE A 244 -13.33 -10.66 -23.49
C ILE A 244 -14.21 -10.71 -22.24
N ASP A 245 -15.54 -10.71 -22.46
CA ASP A 245 -16.54 -10.90 -21.42
C ASP A 245 -16.37 -12.29 -20.78
N PRO A 246 -16.13 -12.39 -19.45
CA PRO A 246 -16.00 -13.66 -18.74
C PRO A 246 -17.23 -14.57 -18.85
N TYR A 247 -18.40 -14.00 -19.13
CA TYR A 247 -19.67 -14.73 -19.23
C TYR A 247 -20.03 -15.11 -20.66
N HIS A 248 -19.23 -14.71 -21.65
CA HIS A 248 -19.48 -15.05 -23.05
C HIS A 248 -18.58 -16.22 -23.50
N PRO A 249 -19.14 -17.42 -23.74
CA PRO A 249 -18.35 -18.55 -24.19
C PRO A 249 -17.75 -18.25 -25.57
N GLN A 250 -16.42 -18.38 -25.67
CA GLN A 250 -15.71 -18.18 -26.93
C GLN A 250 -16.17 -19.22 -27.96
N LYS A 251 -16.79 -18.74 -29.05
CA LYS A 251 -17.13 -19.60 -30.19
C LYS A 251 -15.84 -19.96 -30.93
N VAL A 252 -15.23 -21.07 -30.54
CA VAL A 252 -14.10 -21.63 -31.30
C VAL A 252 -14.64 -22.11 -32.64
N SER A 253 -14.19 -21.50 -33.73
CA SER A 253 -14.61 -21.94 -35.07
C SER A 253 -14.15 -23.39 -35.30
N ARG A 254 -15.04 -24.25 -35.80
CA ARG A 254 -14.69 -25.66 -36.12
C ARG A 254 -13.50 -25.76 -37.09
N ARG A 255 -13.26 -24.71 -37.86
CA ARG A 255 -12.13 -24.58 -38.80
C ARG A 255 -10.79 -24.36 -38.11
N ALA A 256 -10.75 -23.73 -36.93
CA ALA A 256 -9.54 -23.55 -36.13
C ALA A 256 -9.16 -24.82 -35.34
N MET A 257 -10.12 -25.73 -35.11
CA MET A 257 -9.91 -27.01 -34.41
C MET A 257 -9.36 -28.11 -35.32
N ARG A 258 -9.46 -27.96 -36.64
CA ARG A 258 -8.74 -28.80 -37.60
C ARG A 258 -7.41 -28.11 -37.90
N GLY A 259 -6.38 -28.50 -37.15
CA GLY A 259 -5.00 -28.13 -37.44
C GLY A 259 -4.67 -28.38 -38.91
N ARG A 260 -3.80 -27.53 -39.46
CA ARG A 260 -3.19 -27.71 -40.76
C ARG A 260 -2.19 -28.87 -40.72
#